data_AF-J9G4E1-F1
#
_entry.id   AF-J9G4E1-F1
#
_cell.length_a   1.000
_cell.length_b   1.000
_cell.length_c   1.000
_cell.angle_alpha   90.00
_cell.angle_beta   90.00
_cell.angle_gamma   90.00
#
_symmetry.space_group_name_H-M   'P 1'
#
loop_
_entity.id
_entity.type
_entity.pdbx_description
1 polymer ?
#
loop_
_entity_poly.entity_id
_entity_poly.type
_entity_poly.pdbx_seq_one_letter_code
_entity_poly.pdbx_strand_id
1 'polypeptide(L)'
;MKRLHEYKRQLLCAMSIAYMQIQLHDNPNMDFVPRTFVFGAKAAAGYKVAKRIIELILSLANDINNDPVCKGKLQVYFVENYRVSAAEAIVPAAQVSEQISTAGKEASGTGCMKLMMNGAVTIGTLDGANVEMYERLGDDNMFLFGLHTDEIEQMRRQGYDPSAIVNSDYELQRIFQRFNQGFSDGKSYSDLVSSLLYGGDQYMLIADYRSYVDCQRRMYDRIKNDDERARLAIMNTAESGVFAADRAIAEYAKDIWKI
;
A
#
# COMPACT_ATOMS: atom_id res chain seq x y z
N MET A 1 7.35 2.41 -1.03
CA MET A 1 8.61 2.33 -1.81
C MET A 1 8.91 0.90 -2.27
N LYS A 2 8.75 0.58 -3.55
CA LYS A 2 9.04 -0.75 -4.14
C LYS A 2 8.95 -0.67 -5.67
N ARG A 3 9.47 -1.66 -6.40
CA ARG A 3 9.26 -1.73 -7.86
C ARG A 3 7.78 -1.64 -8.20
N LEU A 4 7.45 -1.08 -9.35
CA LEU A 4 6.06 -0.99 -9.77
C LEU A 4 5.64 -2.29 -10.45
N HIS A 5 4.60 -2.92 -9.93
CA HIS A 5 4.02 -4.15 -10.46
C HIS A 5 2.58 -4.27 -9.95
N GLU A 6 1.67 -4.79 -10.76
CA GLU A 6 0.26 -4.91 -10.39
C GLU A 6 0.04 -5.67 -9.07
N TYR A 7 0.74 -6.79 -8.81
CA TYR A 7 0.61 -7.52 -7.54
C TYR A 7 1.10 -6.77 -6.30
N LYS A 8 1.92 -5.71 -6.47
CA LYS A 8 2.38 -4.84 -5.36
C LYS A 8 1.38 -3.73 -5.04
N ARG A 9 0.29 -3.65 -5.83
CA ARG A 9 -0.94 -2.90 -5.57
C ARG A 9 -0.75 -1.42 -5.20
N GLN A 10 0.20 -0.73 -5.85
CA GLN A 10 0.24 0.73 -5.78
C GLN A 10 -1.08 1.38 -6.26
N LEU A 11 -1.80 0.70 -7.17
CA LEU A 11 -3.13 1.12 -7.62
C LEU A 11 -4.18 1.04 -6.49
N LEU A 12 -4.13 0.02 -5.60
CA LEU A 12 -5.01 -0.06 -4.42
C LEU A 12 -4.78 1.13 -3.48
N CYS A 13 -3.52 1.47 -3.23
CA CYS A 13 -3.19 2.66 -2.45
C CYS A 13 -3.73 3.94 -3.12
N ALA A 14 -3.54 4.08 -4.44
CA ALA A 14 -4.06 5.23 -5.20
C ALA A 14 -5.59 5.32 -5.18
N MET A 15 -6.31 4.20 -5.20
CA MET A 15 -7.77 4.15 -5.05
C MET A 15 -8.21 4.75 -3.71
N SER A 16 -7.56 4.36 -2.61
CA SER A 16 -7.84 4.91 -1.28
C SER A 16 -7.54 6.41 -1.21
N ILE A 17 -6.40 6.86 -1.75
CA ILE A 17 -6.03 8.29 -1.80
C ILE A 17 -7.05 9.11 -2.59
N ALA A 18 -7.51 8.61 -3.75
CA ALA A 18 -8.52 9.28 -4.55
C ALA A 18 -9.83 9.45 -3.78
N TYR A 19 -10.23 8.43 -3.02
CA TYR A 19 -11.41 8.54 -2.16
C TYR A 19 -11.21 9.54 -1.01
N MET A 20 -10.02 9.61 -0.40
CA MET A 20 -9.74 10.64 0.62
C MET A 20 -9.88 12.05 0.06
N GLN A 21 -9.41 12.32 -1.17
CA GLN A 21 -9.64 13.61 -1.83
C GLN A 21 -11.14 13.88 -1.98
N ILE A 22 -11.90 12.89 -2.45
CA ILE A 22 -13.36 13.00 -2.61
C ILE A 22 -14.04 13.34 -1.28
N GLN A 23 -13.68 12.65 -0.19
CA GLN A 23 -14.25 12.90 1.14
C GLN A 23 -13.94 14.31 1.65
N LEU A 24 -12.71 14.79 1.42
CA LEU A 24 -12.32 16.16 1.79
C LEU A 24 -13.13 17.21 1.02
N HIS A 25 -13.49 16.96 -0.24
CA HIS A 25 -14.40 17.85 -0.99
C HIS A 25 -15.84 17.79 -0.50
N ASP A 26 -16.35 16.59 -0.18
CA ASP A 26 -17.71 16.43 0.32
C ASP A 26 -17.89 17.05 1.72
N ASN A 27 -16.86 16.96 2.57
CA ASN A 27 -16.83 17.55 3.90
C ASN A 27 -15.44 18.14 4.23
N PRO A 28 -15.17 19.40 3.82
CA PRO A 28 -13.90 20.06 4.07
C PRO A 28 -13.53 20.20 5.54
N ASN A 29 -14.50 20.10 6.46
CA ASN A 29 -14.29 20.24 7.90
C ASN A 29 -14.29 18.90 8.65
N MET A 30 -14.27 17.76 7.95
CA MET A 30 -14.17 16.46 8.61
C MET A 30 -12.91 16.36 9.46
N ASP A 31 -13.00 15.63 10.56
CA ASP A 31 -11.80 15.22 11.30
C ASP A 31 -10.92 14.35 10.40
N PHE A 32 -9.69 14.80 10.19
CA PHE A 32 -8.76 14.18 9.25
C PHE A 32 -7.34 14.27 9.81
N VAL A 33 -6.77 13.13 10.18
CA VAL A 33 -5.35 13.04 10.55
C VAL A 33 -4.52 13.34 9.30
N PRO A 34 -3.69 14.41 9.26
CA PRO A 34 -2.93 14.76 8.07
C PRO A 34 -1.98 13.65 7.61
N ARG A 35 -1.86 13.44 6.29
CA ARG A 35 -1.07 12.35 5.69
C ARG A 35 -0.36 12.80 4.44
N THR A 36 0.89 12.40 4.33
CA THR A 36 1.68 12.54 3.10
C THR A 36 2.03 11.15 2.57
N PHE A 37 1.50 10.81 1.40
CA PHE A 37 1.83 9.57 0.71
C PHE A 37 3.08 9.74 -0.14
N VAL A 38 4.11 8.93 0.10
CA VAL A 38 5.36 8.96 -0.67
C VAL A 38 5.52 7.66 -1.46
N PHE A 39 5.38 7.79 -2.77
CA PHE A 39 5.66 6.73 -3.72
C PHE A 39 7.10 6.83 -4.21
N GLY A 40 7.65 5.68 -4.59
CA GLY A 40 8.91 5.63 -5.31
C GLY A 40 9.10 4.22 -5.85
N ALA A 41 9.13 4.17 -7.17
CA ALA A 41 9.07 2.94 -7.92
C ALA A 41 9.65 3.14 -9.33
N LYS A 42 10.07 2.04 -9.93
CA LYS A 42 10.40 1.95 -11.36
C LYS A 42 9.53 0.87 -11.98
N ALA A 43 9.04 1.14 -13.19
CA ALA A 43 8.40 0.14 -14.04
C ALA A 43 9.41 -0.37 -15.07
N ALA A 44 9.29 -1.64 -15.46
CA ALA A 44 10.05 -2.17 -16.59
C ALA A 44 9.64 -1.44 -17.89
N ALA A 45 10.57 -1.26 -18.82
CA ALA A 45 10.37 -0.41 -20.00
C ALA A 45 9.14 -0.83 -20.85
N GLY A 46 8.93 -2.14 -21.02
CA GLY A 46 7.81 -2.71 -21.77
C GLY A 46 6.52 -2.90 -20.96
N TYR A 47 6.52 -2.64 -19.64
CA TYR A 47 5.36 -2.93 -18.79
C TYR A 47 4.37 -1.76 -18.82
N LYS A 48 3.50 -1.77 -19.84
CA LYS A 48 2.54 -0.70 -20.12
C LYS A 48 1.61 -0.40 -18.94
N VAL A 49 0.97 -1.41 -18.35
CA VAL A 49 0.04 -1.23 -17.22
C VAL A 49 0.75 -0.61 -16.01
N ALA A 50 1.98 -1.05 -15.71
CA ALA A 50 2.76 -0.44 -14.64
C ALA A 50 3.03 1.05 -14.93
N LYS A 51 3.52 1.40 -16.12
CA LYS A 51 3.73 2.82 -16.49
C LYS A 51 2.44 3.64 -16.40
N ARG A 52 1.31 3.03 -16.74
CA ARG A 52 -0.01 3.64 -16.63
C ARG A 52 -0.44 3.92 -15.19
N ILE A 53 -0.15 3.01 -14.26
CA ILE A 53 -0.36 3.22 -12.82
C ILE A 53 0.54 4.34 -12.29
N ILE A 54 1.80 4.46 -12.75
CA ILE A 54 2.66 5.61 -12.40
C ILE A 54 2.02 6.90 -12.87
N GLU A 55 1.55 6.94 -14.12
CA GLU A 55 0.90 8.11 -14.70
C GLU A 55 -0.35 8.51 -13.92
N LEU A 56 -1.19 7.54 -13.49
CA LEU A 56 -2.34 7.80 -12.62
C LEU A 56 -1.91 8.48 -11.31
N ILE A 57 -0.90 7.92 -10.63
CA ILE A 57 -0.44 8.45 -9.34
C ILE A 57 0.12 9.86 -9.50
N LEU A 58 0.82 10.15 -10.59
CA LEU A 58 1.35 11.48 -10.88
C LEU A 58 0.22 12.50 -11.12
N SER A 59 -0.81 12.14 -11.89
CA SER A 59 -1.94 13.04 -12.15
C SER A 59 -2.80 13.25 -10.91
N LEU A 60 -3.05 12.19 -10.13
CA LEU A 60 -3.69 12.27 -8.81
C LEU A 60 -2.90 13.17 -7.85
N ALA A 61 -1.56 13.03 -7.81
CA ALA A 61 -0.70 13.84 -6.98
C ALA A 61 -0.71 15.31 -7.39
N ASN A 62 -0.72 15.61 -8.69
CA ASN A 62 -0.83 16.97 -9.19
C ASN A 62 -2.15 17.63 -8.78
N ASP A 63 -3.27 16.91 -8.92
CA ASP A 63 -4.58 17.42 -8.51
C ASP A 63 -4.62 17.67 -7.00
N ILE A 64 -4.22 16.69 -6.17
CA ILE A 64 -4.25 16.81 -4.71
C ILE A 64 -3.34 17.93 -4.20
N ASN A 65 -2.10 18.01 -4.69
CA ASN A 65 -1.13 18.96 -4.14
C ASN A 65 -1.46 20.43 -4.50
N ASN A 66 -2.21 20.65 -5.59
CA ASN A 66 -2.65 21.98 -6.00
C ASN A 66 -4.06 22.34 -5.48
N ASP A 67 -4.74 21.40 -4.83
CA ASP A 67 -6.10 21.57 -4.33
C ASP A 67 -6.10 22.29 -2.97
N PRO A 68 -6.72 23.49 -2.86
CA PRO A 68 -6.78 24.23 -1.60
C PRO A 68 -7.45 23.45 -0.46
N VAL A 69 -8.39 22.55 -0.76
CA VAL A 69 -9.09 21.75 0.26
C VAL A 69 -8.18 20.68 0.87
N CYS A 70 -7.22 20.17 0.09
CA CYS A 70 -6.26 19.16 0.54
C CYS A 70 -5.05 19.76 1.29
N LYS A 71 -4.81 21.07 1.17
CA LYS A 71 -3.63 21.74 1.72
C LYS A 71 -3.49 21.51 3.24
N GLY A 72 -2.36 20.93 3.64
CA GLY A 72 -2.06 20.63 5.05
C GLY A 72 -2.81 19.41 5.61
N LYS A 73 -3.60 18.71 4.78
CA LYS A 73 -4.34 17.50 5.14
C LYS A 73 -3.86 16.29 4.34
N LEU A 74 -3.89 16.39 3.02
CA LEU A 74 -3.53 15.28 2.13
C LEU A 74 -2.52 15.76 1.10
N GLN A 75 -1.36 15.11 1.05
CA GLN A 75 -0.35 15.35 0.03
C GLN A 75 0.14 14.02 -0.56
N VAL A 76 0.55 14.05 -1.82
CA VAL A 76 1.08 12.88 -2.53
C VAL A 76 2.33 13.25 -3.29
N TYR A 77 3.41 12.50 -3.08
CA TYR A 77 4.67 12.70 -3.80
C TYR A 77 5.12 11.40 -4.45
N PHE A 78 5.62 11.51 -5.68
CA PHE A 78 6.28 10.41 -6.36
C PHE A 78 7.76 10.76 -6.52
N VAL A 79 8.61 10.06 -5.79
CA VAL A 79 10.07 10.26 -5.83
C VAL A 79 10.61 9.71 -7.13
N GLU A 80 11.15 10.61 -7.95
CA GLU A 80 11.79 10.27 -9.21
C GLU A 80 13.02 9.38 -8.99
N ASN A 81 13.25 8.47 -9.94
CA ASN A 81 14.44 7.61 -9.98
C ASN A 81 14.78 6.94 -8.63
N TYR A 82 13.77 6.33 -7.98
CA TYR A 82 13.99 5.63 -6.72
C TYR A 82 15.18 4.66 -6.78
N ARG A 83 16.10 4.82 -5.83
CA ARG A 83 17.39 4.14 -5.70
C ARG A 83 17.80 4.09 -4.23
N VAL A 84 18.92 3.42 -3.94
CA VAL A 84 19.42 3.25 -2.56
C VAL A 84 19.55 4.57 -1.82
N SER A 85 20.20 5.58 -2.39
CA SER A 85 20.35 6.90 -1.74
C SER A 85 19.02 7.60 -1.44
N ALA A 86 17.98 7.37 -2.25
CA ALA A 86 16.64 7.89 -1.94
C ALA A 86 16.00 7.09 -0.79
N ALA A 87 16.21 5.78 -0.76
CA ALA A 87 15.73 4.93 0.33
C ALA A 87 16.38 5.28 1.68
N GLU A 88 17.68 5.60 1.70
CA GLU A 88 18.41 6.02 2.90
C GLU A 88 17.82 7.28 3.54
N ALA A 89 17.25 8.18 2.75
CA ALA A 89 16.55 9.36 3.27
C ALA A 89 15.09 9.06 3.68
N ILE A 90 14.38 8.24 2.88
CA ILE A 90 12.93 8.03 3.05
C ILE A 90 12.62 7.03 4.17
N VAL A 91 13.40 5.96 4.29
CA VAL A 91 13.12 4.88 5.25
C VAL A 91 13.12 5.38 6.70
N PRO A 92 14.12 6.15 7.17
CA PRO A 92 14.12 6.67 8.54
C PRO A 92 13.02 7.71 8.82
N ALA A 93 12.47 8.33 7.78
CA ALA A 93 11.41 9.33 7.90
C ALA A 93 9.99 8.72 7.85
N ALA A 94 9.87 7.43 7.55
CA ALA A 94 8.57 6.80 7.36
C ALA A 94 7.89 6.50 8.70
N GLN A 95 6.66 6.98 8.86
CA GLN A 95 5.81 6.60 10.01
C GLN A 95 4.98 5.35 9.71
N VAL A 96 4.63 5.15 8.45
CA VAL A 96 3.80 4.03 7.96
C VAL A 96 4.50 3.32 6.81
N SER A 97 4.43 1.99 6.83
CA SER A 97 5.03 1.06 5.88
C SER A 97 3.93 0.30 5.12
N GLU A 98 3.71 0.65 3.85
CA GLU A 98 2.71 0.02 2.98
C GLU A 98 3.25 -1.30 2.36
N GLN A 99 2.85 -2.43 2.94
CA GLN A 99 3.25 -3.79 2.53
C GLN A 99 2.06 -4.59 2.01
N ILE A 100 1.41 -4.01 1.01
CA ILE A 100 0.08 -4.39 0.54
C ILE A 100 0.09 -5.31 -0.68
N SER A 101 1.07 -6.20 -0.84
CA SER A 101 1.06 -7.13 -2.00
C SER A 101 -0.12 -8.10 -1.91
N THR A 102 -0.61 -8.65 -3.03
CA THR A 102 -1.64 -9.72 -2.98
C THR A 102 -1.06 -10.95 -2.29
N ALA A 103 -1.79 -11.55 -1.34
CA ALA A 103 -1.30 -12.72 -0.61
C ALA A 103 -0.87 -13.86 -1.55
N GLY A 104 0.27 -14.49 -1.26
CA GLY A 104 0.89 -15.53 -2.06
C GLY A 104 1.68 -15.02 -3.28
N LYS A 105 2.01 -13.72 -3.38
CA LYS A 105 2.76 -13.15 -4.53
C LYS A 105 4.10 -12.53 -4.15
N GLU A 106 4.27 -12.06 -2.91
CA GLU A 106 5.55 -11.62 -2.39
C GLU A 106 6.26 -12.81 -1.75
N ALA A 107 7.41 -13.22 -2.29
CA ALA A 107 8.17 -14.33 -1.72
C ALA A 107 8.76 -14.00 -0.33
N SER A 108 9.12 -12.74 -0.09
CA SER A 108 9.67 -12.25 1.18
C SER A 108 9.48 -10.73 1.24
N GLY A 109 10.47 -9.99 0.74
CA GLY A 109 10.51 -8.52 0.72
C GLY A 109 11.42 -7.99 1.82
N THR A 110 12.45 -7.23 1.44
CA THR A 110 13.41 -6.64 2.41
C THR A 110 13.12 -5.17 2.73
N GLY A 111 12.22 -4.53 1.96
CA GLY A 111 11.80 -3.17 2.22
C GLY A 111 10.99 -3.03 3.51
N CYS A 112 10.13 -4.02 3.81
CA CYS A 112 9.35 -4.05 5.04
C CYS A 112 10.26 -4.15 6.28
N MET A 113 11.27 -5.02 6.24
CA MET A 113 12.25 -5.19 7.32
C MET A 113 13.00 -3.89 7.64
N LYS A 114 13.44 -3.15 6.60
CA LYS A 114 14.12 -1.86 6.77
C LYS A 114 13.22 -0.81 7.44
N LEU A 115 11.96 -0.76 7.02
CA LEU A 115 10.96 0.17 7.55
C LEU A 115 10.61 -0.18 9.00
N MET A 116 10.39 -1.47 9.31
CA MET A 116 10.17 -1.97 10.66
C MET A 116 11.34 -1.61 11.60
N MET A 117 12.58 -1.85 11.15
CA MET A 117 13.78 -1.52 11.92
C MET A 117 13.90 -0.02 12.21
N ASN A 118 13.38 0.83 11.33
CA ASN A 118 13.35 2.29 11.50
C ASN A 118 12.06 2.80 12.17
N GLY A 119 11.26 1.92 12.79
CA GLY A 119 10.11 2.30 13.59
C GLY A 119 8.84 2.63 12.79
N ALA A 120 8.80 2.33 11.49
CA ALA A 120 7.60 2.52 10.70
C ALA A 120 6.56 1.43 11.03
N VAL A 121 5.34 1.85 11.34
CA VAL A 121 4.22 0.96 11.60
C VAL A 121 3.77 0.31 10.29
N THR A 122 3.66 -1.02 10.26
CA THR A 122 3.33 -1.73 9.03
C THR A 122 1.83 -1.97 8.89
N ILE A 123 1.29 -1.58 7.73
CA ILE A 123 0.01 -2.03 7.20
C ILE A 123 0.29 -3.00 6.04
N GLY A 124 -0.31 -4.19 6.06
CA GLY A 124 0.00 -5.18 5.04
C GLY A 124 -0.94 -6.37 5.00
N THR A 125 -0.78 -7.18 3.97
CA THR A 125 -1.36 -8.52 3.90
C THR A 125 -0.48 -9.54 4.58
N LEU A 126 -1.06 -10.69 4.93
CA LEU A 126 -0.31 -11.84 5.44
C LEU A 126 0.41 -12.56 4.29
N ASP A 127 1.53 -11.98 3.83
CA ASP A 127 2.31 -12.46 2.67
C ASP A 127 3.81 -12.24 2.84
N GLY A 128 4.63 -13.14 2.29
CA GLY A 128 6.09 -13.05 2.35
C GLY A 128 6.63 -12.80 3.77
N ALA A 129 7.52 -11.82 3.91
CA ALA A 129 8.14 -11.47 5.19
C ALA A 129 7.15 -10.82 6.18
N ASN A 130 5.96 -10.40 5.75
CA ASN A 130 4.96 -9.90 6.68
C ASN A 130 4.47 -11.01 7.63
N VAL A 131 4.52 -12.27 7.22
CA VAL A 131 4.19 -13.42 8.08
C VAL A 131 5.17 -13.49 9.25
N GLU A 132 6.47 -13.51 8.97
CA GLU A 132 7.52 -13.53 9.99
C GLU A 132 7.49 -12.26 10.86
N MET A 133 7.17 -11.09 10.29
CA MET A 133 7.00 -9.87 11.06
C MET A 133 5.81 -9.97 12.02
N TYR A 134 4.69 -10.53 11.55
CA TYR A 134 3.50 -10.71 12.36
C TYR A 134 3.71 -11.69 13.52
N GLU A 135 4.46 -12.78 13.30
CA GLU A 135 4.85 -13.71 14.37
C GLU A 135 5.61 -13.03 15.52
N ARG A 136 6.32 -11.94 15.23
CA ARG A 136 7.05 -11.14 16.24
C ARG A 136 6.19 -10.04 16.86
N LEU A 137 5.38 -9.38 16.05
CA LEU A 137 4.68 -8.16 16.42
C LEU A 137 3.27 -8.39 16.98
N GLY A 138 2.58 -9.40 16.45
CA GLY A 138 1.16 -9.66 16.70
C GLY A 138 0.24 -8.50 16.30
N ASP A 139 -1.05 -8.68 16.60
CA ASP A 139 -2.11 -7.69 16.34
C ASP A 139 -1.90 -6.37 17.09
N ASP A 140 -1.12 -6.38 18.17
CA ASP A 140 -0.88 -5.20 18.99
C ASP A 140 0.06 -4.20 18.32
N ASN A 141 0.92 -4.66 17.40
CA ASN A 141 2.00 -3.85 16.83
C ASN A 141 2.09 -3.87 15.29
N MET A 142 1.23 -4.63 14.61
CA MET A 142 1.13 -4.69 13.14
C MET A 142 -0.33 -4.68 12.68
N PHE A 143 -0.62 -4.05 11.54
CA PHE A 143 -1.97 -3.87 11.03
C PHE A 143 -2.19 -4.73 9.78
N LEU A 144 -2.73 -5.93 9.98
CA LEU A 144 -3.05 -6.83 8.88
C LEU A 144 -4.45 -6.58 8.29
N PHE A 145 -4.58 -6.84 6.99
CA PHE A 145 -5.84 -6.84 6.27
C PHE A 145 -5.79 -7.79 5.06
N GLY A 146 -6.94 -7.93 4.41
CA GLY A 146 -7.06 -8.61 3.12
C GLY A 146 -7.20 -10.11 3.25
N LEU A 147 -7.49 -10.72 2.11
CA LEU A 147 -7.66 -12.16 1.97
C LEU A 147 -6.33 -12.91 2.16
N HIS A 148 -6.41 -14.08 2.78
CA HIS A 148 -5.35 -15.06 2.81
C HIS A 148 -5.25 -15.82 1.47
N THR A 149 -4.14 -16.51 1.23
CA THR A 149 -3.89 -17.19 -0.05
C THR A 149 -4.95 -18.25 -0.38
N ASP A 150 -5.39 -19.01 0.61
CA ASP A 150 -6.45 -20.03 0.49
C ASP A 150 -7.83 -19.40 0.23
N GLU A 151 -8.13 -18.28 0.89
CA GLU A 151 -9.38 -17.52 0.65
C GLU A 151 -9.42 -16.94 -0.77
N ILE A 152 -8.28 -16.45 -1.29
CA ILE A 152 -8.16 -15.99 -2.68
C ILE A 152 -8.47 -17.13 -3.66
N GLU A 153 -7.92 -18.33 -3.42
CA GLU A 153 -8.21 -19.49 -4.26
C GLU A 153 -9.67 -19.90 -4.19
N GLN A 154 -10.24 -19.91 -2.99
CA GLN A 154 -11.65 -20.24 -2.77
C GLN A 154 -12.57 -19.26 -3.50
N MET A 155 -12.32 -17.96 -3.37
CA MET A 155 -13.11 -16.91 -4.01
C MET A 155 -13.09 -17.05 -5.55
N ARG A 156 -11.93 -17.37 -6.13
CA ARG A 156 -11.82 -17.66 -7.57
C ARG A 156 -12.63 -18.88 -7.98
N ARG A 157 -12.54 -19.97 -7.21
CA ARG A 157 -13.29 -21.21 -7.49
C ARG A 157 -14.81 -21.00 -7.41
N GLN A 158 -15.25 -20.08 -6.56
CA GLN A 158 -16.67 -19.70 -6.41
C GLN A 158 -17.16 -18.73 -7.49
N GLY A 159 -16.31 -18.35 -8.45
CA GLY A 159 -16.70 -17.44 -9.54
C GLY A 159 -16.67 -15.97 -9.13
N TYR A 160 -15.56 -15.54 -8.49
CA TYR A 160 -15.30 -14.14 -8.15
C TYR A 160 -15.72 -13.17 -9.27
N ASP A 161 -16.69 -12.29 -8.96
CA ASP A 161 -17.13 -11.21 -9.83
C ASP A 161 -16.78 -9.85 -9.21
N PRO A 162 -15.75 -9.14 -9.70
CA PRO A 162 -15.41 -7.80 -9.21
C PRO A 162 -16.52 -6.78 -9.46
N SER A 163 -17.34 -6.96 -10.51
CA SER A 163 -18.40 -6.01 -10.85
C SER A 163 -19.52 -6.04 -9.80
N ALA A 164 -19.87 -7.22 -9.28
CA ALA A 164 -20.85 -7.36 -8.21
C ALA A 164 -20.44 -6.59 -6.93
N ILE A 165 -19.15 -6.62 -6.57
CA ILE A 165 -18.63 -5.87 -5.43
C ILE A 165 -18.74 -4.36 -5.69
N VAL A 166 -18.26 -3.88 -6.84
CA VAL A 166 -18.32 -2.44 -7.16
C VAL A 166 -19.77 -1.95 -7.22
N ASN A 167 -20.70 -2.75 -7.74
CA ASN A 167 -22.12 -2.37 -7.79
C ASN A 167 -22.76 -2.23 -6.40
N SER A 168 -22.19 -2.85 -5.37
CA SER A 168 -22.68 -2.76 -3.99
C SER A 168 -21.86 -1.81 -3.10
N ASP A 169 -20.74 -1.29 -3.58
CA ASP A 169 -19.85 -0.38 -2.83
C ASP A 169 -19.81 1.02 -3.47
N TYR A 170 -20.46 1.97 -2.79
CA TYR A 170 -20.54 3.37 -3.23
C TYR A 170 -19.18 4.07 -3.34
N GLU A 171 -18.20 3.71 -2.48
CA GLU A 171 -16.87 4.33 -2.54
C GLU A 171 -16.14 3.91 -3.81
N LEU A 172 -16.16 2.61 -4.10
CA LEU A 172 -15.54 2.06 -5.32
C LEU A 172 -16.15 2.67 -6.58
N GLN A 173 -17.48 2.85 -6.62
CA GLN A 173 -18.15 3.54 -7.72
C GLN A 173 -17.61 4.95 -7.94
N ARG A 174 -17.45 5.72 -6.86
CA ARG A 174 -16.93 7.09 -6.95
C ARG A 174 -15.46 7.14 -7.35
N ILE A 175 -14.63 6.23 -6.85
CA ILE A 175 -13.24 6.10 -7.27
C ILE A 175 -13.17 5.82 -8.76
N PHE A 176 -13.98 4.86 -9.25
CA PHE A 176 -13.96 4.47 -10.65
C PHE A 176 -14.52 5.56 -11.55
N GLN A 177 -15.57 6.25 -11.11
CA GLN A 177 -16.08 7.44 -11.79
C GLN A 177 -15.01 8.51 -11.89
N ARG A 178 -14.27 8.79 -10.81
CA ARG A 178 -13.16 9.75 -10.81
C ARG A 178 -12.06 9.35 -11.79
N PHE A 179 -11.65 8.08 -11.79
CA PHE A 179 -10.63 7.60 -12.73
C PHE A 179 -11.12 7.65 -14.18
N ASN A 180 -12.39 7.36 -14.44
CA ASN A 180 -12.99 7.46 -15.76
C ASN A 180 -13.08 8.92 -16.26
N GLN A 181 -13.49 9.85 -15.40
CA GLN A 181 -13.54 11.29 -15.71
C GLN A 181 -12.14 11.87 -15.95
N GLY A 182 -11.13 11.31 -15.29
CA GLY A 182 -9.75 11.76 -15.38
C GLY A 182 -9.43 12.88 -14.41
N PHE A 183 -8.24 13.47 -14.57
CA PHE A 183 -7.66 14.49 -13.68
C PHE A 183 -7.43 15.82 -14.42
N SER A 184 -6.86 16.83 -13.75
CA SER A 184 -6.69 18.17 -14.33
C SER A 184 -5.80 18.21 -15.58
N ASP A 185 -5.05 17.14 -15.84
CA ASP A 185 -4.21 16.97 -17.02
C ASP A 185 -4.98 16.46 -18.26
N GLY A 186 -6.30 16.26 -18.14
CA GLY A 186 -7.17 15.80 -19.21
C GLY A 186 -7.08 14.30 -19.51
N LYS A 187 -6.35 13.52 -18.69
CA LYS A 187 -6.21 12.07 -18.91
C LYS A 187 -7.25 11.29 -18.14
N SER A 188 -8.03 10.48 -18.85
CA SER A 188 -8.86 9.42 -18.28
C SER A 188 -8.01 8.18 -18.00
N TYR A 189 -8.42 7.36 -17.02
CA TYR A 189 -7.81 6.07 -16.66
C TYR A 189 -8.84 4.93 -16.70
N SER A 190 -9.83 5.07 -17.58
CA SER A 190 -10.86 4.06 -17.82
C SER A 190 -10.31 2.72 -18.29
N ASP A 191 -9.11 2.69 -18.86
CA ASP A 191 -8.38 1.47 -19.21
C ASP A 191 -7.99 0.66 -17.96
N LEU A 192 -7.55 1.33 -16.89
CA LEU A 192 -7.26 0.65 -15.62
C LEU A 192 -8.54 0.15 -14.96
N VAL A 193 -9.60 0.97 -14.96
CA VAL A 193 -10.93 0.56 -14.43
C VAL A 193 -11.48 -0.64 -15.19
N SER A 194 -11.41 -0.61 -16.52
CA SER A 194 -11.85 -1.73 -17.38
C SER A 194 -11.03 -2.99 -17.13
N SER A 195 -9.71 -2.86 -16.91
CA SER A 195 -8.86 -4.00 -16.55
C SER A 195 -9.29 -4.64 -15.23
N LEU A 196 -9.67 -3.85 -14.23
CA LEU A 196 -10.15 -4.39 -12.95
C LEU A 196 -11.50 -5.10 -13.09
N LEU A 197 -12.47 -4.47 -13.76
CA LEU A 197 -13.84 -5.00 -13.87
C LEU A 197 -13.94 -6.18 -14.84
N TYR A 198 -13.31 -6.08 -16.01
CA TYR A 198 -13.46 -7.05 -17.10
C TYR A 198 -12.24 -7.96 -17.27
N GLY A 199 -11.08 -7.58 -16.72
CA GLY A 199 -9.90 -8.44 -16.61
C GLY A 199 -9.91 -9.35 -15.38
N GLY A 200 -11.00 -9.35 -14.60
CA GLY A 200 -11.23 -10.26 -13.48
C GLY A 200 -10.43 -9.92 -12.23
N ASP A 201 -9.96 -8.68 -12.09
CA ASP A 201 -9.21 -8.18 -10.93
C ASP A 201 -8.15 -9.19 -10.44
N GLN A 202 -7.20 -9.52 -11.33
CA GLN A 202 -6.23 -10.60 -11.13
C GLN A 202 -5.49 -10.55 -9.78
N TYR A 203 -5.38 -9.38 -9.16
CA TYR A 203 -4.63 -9.18 -7.93
C TYR A 203 -5.51 -8.79 -6.73
N MET A 204 -6.83 -9.01 -6.82
CA MET A 204 -7.78 -8.83 -5.72
C MET A 204 -7.77 -7.41 -5.15
N LEU A 205 -7.64 -6.38 -6.00
CA LEU A 205 -7.68 -4.98 -5.55
C LEU A 205 -9.09 -4.60 -5.10
N ILE A 206 -10.11 -5.01 -5.86
CA ILE A 206 -11.52 -4.72 -5.54
C ILE A 206 -11.93 -5.53 -4.31
N ALA A 207 -11.58 -6.82 -4.26
CA ALA A 207 -11.91 -7.69 -3.14
C ALA A 207 -11.30 -7.22 -1.81
N ASP A 208 -10.03 -6.78 -1.82
CA ASP A 208 -9.35 -6.31 -0.60
C ASP A 208 -9.60 -4.83 -0.28
N TYR A 209 -10.29 -4.07 -1.14
CA TYR A 209 -10.42 -2.62 -0.96
C TYR A 209 -11.05 -2.27 0.39
N ARG A 210 -12.16 -2.93 0.76
CA ARG A 210 -12.89 -2.62 1.99
C ARG A 210 -12.04 -2.92 3.23
N SER A 211 -11.43 -4.09 3.29
CA SER A 211 -10.57 -4.48 4.43
C SER A 211 -9.33 -3.59 4.51
N TYR A 212 -8.78 -3.13 3.38
CA TYR A 212 -7.67 -2.17 3.35
C TYR A 212 -8.04 -0.82 3.99
N VAL A 213 -9.15 -0.21 3.57
CA VAL A 213 -9.55 1.11 4.10
C VAL A 213 -9.99 1.04 5.56
N ASP A 214 -10.64 -0.06 5.96
CA ASP A 214 -10.98 -0.29 7.37
C ASP A 214 -9.72 -0.47 8.23
N CYS A 215 -8.71 -1.18 7.73
CA CYS A 215 -7.43 -1.33 8.40
C CYS A 215 -6.67 0.00 8.50
N GLN A 216 -6.65 0.81 7.43
CA GLN A 216 -6.09 2.16 7.49
C GLN A 216 -6.78 2.99 8.56
N ARG A 217 -8.11 2.98 8.63
CA ARG A 217 -8.86 3.73 9.65
C ARG A 217 -8.44 3.32 11.06
N ARG A 218 -8.42 2.02 11.36
CA ARG A 218 -7.95 1.49 12.67
C ARG A 218 -6.52 1.93 12.99
N MET A 219 -5.62 1.87 12.01
CA MET A 219 -4.22 2.27 12.18
C MET A 219 -4.11 3.76 12.49
N TYR A 220 -4.74 4.62 11.69
CA TYR A 220 -4.71 6.07 11.88
C TYR A 220 -5.42 6.53 13.16
N ASP A 221 -6.43 5.80 13.62
CA ASP A 221 -7.04 6.02 14.94
C ASP A 221 -6.09 5.75 16.11
N ARG A 222 -5.11 4.84 15.95
CA ARG A 222 -4.07 4.59 16.96
C ARG A 222 -2.92 5.58 16.86
N ILE A 223 -2.34 5.77 15.67
CA ILE A 223 -1.12 6.57 15.49
C ILE A 223 -1.35 8.09 15.56
N LYS A 224 -2.61 8.54 15.65
CA LYS A 224 -2.94 9.95 15.97
C LYS A 224 -2.56 10.32 17.41
N ASN A 225 -2.44 9.33 18.30
CA ASN A 225 -1.86 9.51 19.63
C ASN A 225 -0.33 9.36 19.52
N ASP A 226 0.41 10.39 19.93
CA ASP A 226 1.86 10.44 19.80
C ASP A 226 2.59 9.40 20.67
N ASP A 227 2.11 9.16 21.90
CA ASP A 227 2.69 8.15 22.79
C ASP A 227 2.48 6.74 22.23
N GLU A 228 1.29 6.48 21.68
CA GLU A 228 0.98 5.20 21.07
C GLU A 228 1.78 4.98 19.79
N ARG A 229 1.96 6.03 18.97
CA ARG A 229 2.82 5.97 17.79
C ARG A 229 4.28 5.70 18.17
N ALA A 230 4.78 6.34 19.23
CA ALA A 230 6.13 6.10 19.74
C ALA A 230 6.29 4.67 20.28
N ARG A 231 5.31 4.17 21.04
CA ARG A 231 5.28 2.78 21.53
C ARG A 231 5.36 1.79 20.36
N LEU A 232 4.50 1.96 19.35
CA LEU A 232 4.49 1.11 18.15
C LEU A 232 5.84 1.13 17.42
N ALA A 233 6.44 2.31 17.25
CA ALA A 233 7.74 2.46 16.62
C ALA A 233 8.84 1.73 17.38
N ILE A 234 8.91 1.91 18.71
CA ILE A 234 9.91 1.25 19.57
C ILE A 234 9.76 -0.28 19.51
N MET A 235 8.53 -0.79 19.60
CA MET A 235 8.28 -2.23 19.53
C MET A 235 8.67 -2.81 18.16
N ASN A 236 8.32 -2.12 17.07
CA ASN A 236 8.73 -2.53 15.73
C ASN A 236 10.26 -2.59 15.59
N THR A 237 10.99 -1.59 16.10
CA THR A 237 12.45 -1.60 16.09
C THR A 237 13.02 -2.73 16.95
N ALA A 238 12.54 -2.90 18.18
CA ALA A 238 13.05 -3.89 19.14
C ALA A 238 12.90 -5.33 18.62
N GLU A 239 11.79 -5.65 17.95
CA GLU A 239 11.50 -6.98 17.44
C GLU A 239 12.14 -7.27 16.06
N SER A 240 12.81 -6.29 15.45
CA SER A 240 13.34 -6.41 14.08
C SER A 240 14.66 -7.17 13.96
N GLY A 241 15.30 -7.51 15.07
CA GLY A 241 16.65 -8.10 15.09
C GLY A 241 16.78 -9.42 14.32
N VAL A 242 15.70 -10.21 14.22
CA VAL A 242 15.67 -11.47 13.44
C VAL A 242 15.93 -11.24 11.94
N PHE A 243 15.64 -10.03 11.43
CA PHE A 243 15.81 -9.69 10.02
C PHE A 243 17.21 -9.19 9.67
N ALA A 244 18.16 -9.27 10.60
CA ALA A 244 19.56 -8.96 10.33
C ALA A 244 20.13 -9.91 9.26
N ALA A 245 20.83 -9.34 8.27
CA ALA A 245 21.46 -10.11 7.20
C ALA A 245 22.48 -11.12 7.76
N ASP A 246 23.17 -10.77 8.84
CA ASP A 246 24.16 -11.63 9.51
C ASP A 246 23.55 -12.97 9.96
N ARG A 247 22.29 -12.96 10.45
CA ARG A 247 21.57 -14.18 10.80
C ARG A 247 21.38 -15.08 9.57
N ALA A 248 20.92 -14.49 8.46
CA ALA A 248 20.74 -15.24 7.21
C ALA A 248 22.08 -15.81 6.71
N ILE A 249 23.16 -15.04 6.75
CA ILE A 249 24.49 -15.52 6.38
C ILE A 249 24.94 -16.68 7.27
N ALA A 250 24.72 -16.60 8.59
CA ALA A 250 25.07 -17.66 9.52
C ALA A 250 24.29 -18.97 9.25
N GLU A 251 22.99 -18.87 8.95
CA GLU A 251 22.15 -20.01 8.57
C GLU A 251 22.64 -20.63 7.24
N TYR A 252 22.93 -19.81 6.22
CA TYR A 252 23.49 -20.30 4.96
C TYR A 252 24.85 -20.99 5.17
N ALA A 253 25.75 -20.40 5.97
CA ALA A 253 27.06 -20.96 6.28
C ALA A 253 26.94 -22.34 6.92
N LYS A 254 26.10 -22.47 7.95
CA LYS A 254 25.88 -23.72 8.69
C LYS A 254 25.12 -24.78 7.88
N ASP A 255 24.03 -24.38 7.23
CA ASP A 255 23.04 -25.34 6.71
C ASP A 255 23.27 -25.68 5.23
N ILE A 256 23.91 -24.80 4.45
CA ILE A 256 24.11 -25.00 3.01
C ILE A 256 25.60 -25.03 2.64
N TRP A 257 26.37 -23.98 2.93
CA TRP A 257 27.76 -23.87 2.50
C TRP A 257 28.71 -24.79 3.27
N LYS A 258 28.32 -25.16 4.50
CA LYS A 258 29.10 -26.00 5.42
C LYS A 258 30.47 -25.41 5.74
N ILE A 259 30.52 -24.12 6.05
CA ILE A 259 31.73 -23.36 6.44
C ILE A 259 31.58 -22.73 7.82
#